data_AF-A0A3C1LSY1-F1
#
_entry.id   AF-A0A3C1LSY1-F1
#
_cell.length_a   1.000
_cell.length_b   1.000
_cell.length_c   1.000
_cell.angle_alpha   90.00
_cell.angle_beta   90.00
_cell.angle_gamma   90.00
#
_symmetry.space_group_name_H-M   'P 1'
#
loop_
_entity.id
_entity.type
_entity.pdbx_description
1 polymer ?
#
loop_
_entity_poly.entity_id
_entity_poly.type
_entity_poly.pdbx_seq_one_letter_code
_entity_poly.pdbx_strand_id
1 'polypeptide(L)'
;MKKKAKFDFWVIASLIVLALYLLFMVYPLLKIVRQSVLDEKTGALTLKHFIKFFSQPYYFRTLTNSFKVALCTCGISLVLGVPLAYLYNMYEIKG
;
A
#
# COMPACT_ATOMS: atom_id res chain seq x y z
N MET A 1 -13.56 -19.86 -30.94
CA MET A 1 -12.22 -19.22 -31.03
C MET A 1 -11.35 -19.71 -29.89
N LYS A 2 -10.43 -20.67 -30.11
CA LYS A 2 -9.48 -21.11 -29.08
C LYS A 2 -8.26 -20.17 -29.09
N LYS A 3 -8.15 -19.27 -28.12
CA LYS A 3 -6.94 -18.48 -27.88
C LYS A 3 -5.81 -19.45 -27.55
N LYS A 4 -4.98 -19.81 -28.53
CA LYS A 4 -3.73 -20.52 -28.26
C LYS A 4 -2.90 -19.59 -27.37
N ALA A 5 -2.66 -19.99 -26.13
CA ALA A 5 -1.70 -19.32 -25.27
C ALA A 5 -0.35 -19.37 -25.99
N LYS A 6 0.00 -18.27 -26.66
CA LYS A 6 1.34 -18.09 -27.15
C LYS A 6 2.18 -17.95 -25.88
N PHE A 7 2.94 -18.99 -25.55
CA PHE A 7 4.05 -18.89 -24.62
C PHE A 7 5.07 -17.93 -25.24
N ASP A 8 4.72 -16.65 -25.16
CA ASP A 8 5.57 -15.56 -25.58
C ASP A 8 6.60 -15.35 -24.48
N PHE A 9 7.84 -15.05 -24.87
CA PHE A 9 8.93 -14.74 -23.94
C PHE A 9 8.50 -13.70 -22.90
N TRP A 10 7.68 -12.74 -23.31
CA TRP A 10 7.09 -11.72 -22.44
C TRP A 10 6.17 -12.27 -21.34
N VAL A 11 5.42 -13.33 -21.61
CA VAL A 11 4.55 -13.96 -20.61
C VAL A 11 5.38 -14.68 -19.56
N ILE A 12 6.43 -15.39 -19.99
CA ILE A 12 7.36 -16.08 -19.08
C ILE A 12 8.11 -15.06 -18.22
N ALA A 13 8.65 -14.00 -18.83
CA ALA A 13 9.33 -12.92 -18.11
C ALA A 13 8.41 -12.26 -17.07
N SER A 14 7.16 -11.95 -17.45
CA SER A 14 6.18 -11.36 -16.53
C SER A 14 5.82 -12.31 -15.38
N LEU A 15 5.70 -13.61 -15.66
CA LEU A 15 5.41 -14.63 -14.64
C LEU A 15 6.57 -14.77 -13.65
N ILE A 16 7.82 -14.71 -14.12
CA ILE A 16 9.01 -14.73 -13.25
C ILE A 16 9.03 -13.49 -12.35
N VAL A 17 8.81 -12.30 -12.91
CA VAL A 17 8.75 -11.05 -12.14
C VAL A 17 7.63 -11.12 -11.10
N LEU A 18 6.46 -11.64 -11.46
CA LEU A 18 5.35 -11.85 -10.53
C LEU A 18 5.73 -12.83 -9.41
N ALA A 19 6.36 -13.95 -9.73
CA ALA A 19 6.81 -14.93 -8.74
C ALA A 19 7.83 -14.32 -7.77
N LEU A 20 8.79 -13.54 -8.27
CA LEU A 20 9.76 -12.81 -7.45
C LEU A 20 9.06 -11.78 -6.56
N TYR A 21 8.11 -11.02 -7.08
CA TYR A 21 7.32 -10.07 -6.29
C TYR A 21 6.54 -10.76 -5.16
N LEU A 22 5.89 -11.89 -5.45
CA LEU A 22 5.18 -12.66 -4.43
C LEU A 22 6.14 -13.19 -3.36
N LEU A 23 7.30 -13.70 -3.75
CA LEU A 23 8.28 -14.30 -2.85
C LEU A 23 9.04 -13.26 -2.01
N PHE A 24 9.45 -12.15 -2.60
CA PHE A 24 10.29 -11.15 -1.92
C PHE A 24 9.49 -10.01 -1.30
N MET A 25 8.28 -9.71 -1.78
CA MET A 25 7.48 -8.60 -1.25
C MET A 25 6.26 -9.11 -0.49
N VAL A 26 5.44 -9.96 -1.11
CA VAL A 26 4.16 -10.38 -0.48
C VAL A 26 4.39 -11.35 0.68
N TYR A 27 5.28 -12.33 0.53
CA TYR A 27 5.59 -13.29 1.58
C TYR A 27 6.05 -12.65 2.91
N PRO A 28 7.03 -11.73 2.96
CA PRO A 28 7.40 -11.10 4.22
C PRO A 28 6.27 -10.23 4.80
N LEU A 29 5.46 -9.57 3.98
CA LEU A 29 4.29 -8.82 4.46
C LEU A 29 3.26 -9.76 5.12
N LEU A 30 2.97 -10.91 4.51
CA LEU A 30 2.10 -11.93 5.11
C LEU A 30 2.67 -12.47 6.42
N LYS A 31 4.00 -12.63 6.53
CA LYS A 31 4.65 -13.03 7.78
C LYS A 31 4.45 -11.99 8.88
N ILE A 32 4.59 -10.70 8.56
CA ILE A 32 4.34 -9.60 9.51
C ILE A 32 2.87 -9.61 9.97
N VAL A 33 1.93 -9.78 9.05
CA VAL A 33 0.50 -9.89 9.40
C VAL A 33 0.24 -11.11 10.27
N ARG A 34 0.85 -12.26 9.96
CA ARG A 34 0.72 -13.47 10.77
C ARG A 34 1.29 -13.29 12.18
N GLN A 35 2.44 -12.61 12.31
CA GLN A 35 3.06 -12.30 13.61
C GLN A 35 2.26 -11.29 14.43
N SER A 36 1.45 -10.43 13.80
CA SER A 36 0.62 -9.48 14.56
C SER A 36 -0.62 -10.14 15.17
N VAL A 37 -1.11 -11.24 14.58
CA VAL A 37 -2.32 -11.97 15.03
C VAL A 37 -2.05 -13.30 15.74
N LEU A 38 -0.83 -13.85 15.68
CA LEU A 38 -0.48 -15.10 16.35
C LEU A 38 0.48 -14.87 17.52
N ASP A 39 0.25 -15.58 18.61
CA ASP A 39 1.17 -15.59 19.74
C ASP A 39 2.39 -16.47 19.39
N GLU A 40 3.60 -15.90 19.45
CA GLU A 40 4.84 -16.59 19.07
C GLU A 40 5.13 -17.83 19.91
N LYS A 41 4.59 -17.94 21.13
CA LYS A 41 4.86 -19.06 22.04
C LYS A 41 3.86 -20.20 21.91
N THR A 42 2.60 -19.88 21.63
CA THR A 42 1.52 -20.88 21.62
C THR A 42 0.97 -21.17 20.22
N GLY A 43 1.28 -20.34 19.23
CA GLY A 43 0.72 -20.45 17.88
C GLY A 43 -0.79 -20.17 17.83
N ALA A 44 -1.40 -19.74 18.94
CA ALA A 44 -2.81 -19.41 19.02
C ALA A 44 -3.08 -18.02 18.45
N LEU A 45 -4.28 -17.83 17.90
CA LEU A 45 -4.77 -16.51 17.51
C LEU A 45 -4.89 -15.62 18.75
N THR A 46 -4.26 -14.45 18.70
CA THR A 46 -4.22 -13.46 19.78
C THR A 46 -4.42 -12.05 19.24
N LEU A 47 -5.22 -11.26 19.94
CA LEU A 47 -5.37 -9.83 19.68
C LEU A 47 -4.53 -8.98 20.64
N LYS A 48 -3.69 -9.61 21.45
CA LYS A 48 -2.89 -8.94 22.48
C LYS A 48 -1.97 -7.85 21.92
N HIS A 49 -1.37 -8.08 20.76
CA HIS A 49 -0.51 -7.09 20.10
C HIS A 49 -1.31 -5.86 19.62
N PHE A 50 -2.50 -6.08 19.06
CA PHE A 50 -3.42 -5.00 18.68
C PHE A 50 -3.89 -4.22 19.89
N ILE A 51 -4.36 -4.90 20.95
CA ILE A 51 -4.79 -4.24 22.18
C ILE A 51 -3.65 -3.41 22.79
N LYS A 52 -2.42 -3.93 22.82
CA LYS A 52 -1.24 -3.18 23.29
C LYS A 52 -0.96 -1.95 22.42
N PHE A 53 -1.11 -2.06 21.10
CA PHE A 53 -0.92 -0.94 20.18
C PHE A 53 -1.95 0.17 20.39
N PHE A 54 -3.23 -0.18 20.54
CA PHE A 54 -4.31 0.80 20.74
C PHE A 54 -4.41 1.34 22.17
N SER A 55 -3.99 0.58 23.18
CA SER A 55 -4.05 1.01 24.59
C SER A 55 -2.94 1.99 24.97
N GLN A 56 -1.86 2.05 24.19
CA GLN A 56 -0.72 2.92 24.47
C GLN A 56 -0.94 4.28 23.79
N PRO A 57 -1.11 5.37 24.55
CA PRO A 57 -1.46 6.68 24.00
C PRO A 57 -0.39 7.22 23.05
N TYR A 58 0.86 6.79 23.20
CA TYR A 58 1.94 7.14 22.29
C TYR A 58 1.73 6.61 20.87
N TYR A 59 1.44 5.31 20.70
CA TYR A 59 1.24 4.70 19.38
C TYR A 59 0.00 5.25 18.68
N PHE A 60 -1.08 5.43 19.44
CA PHE A 60 -2.32 6.00 18.90
C PHE A 60 -2.16 7.47 18.48
N ARG A 61 -1.44 8.29 19.26
CA ARG A 61 -1.13 9.68 18.87
C ARG A 61 -0.31 9.74 17.60
N THR A 62 0.73 8.92 17.46
CA THR A 62 1.54 8.87 16.24
C THR A 62 0.69 8.50 15.03
N LEU A 63 -0.18 7.48 15.16
CA LEU A 63 -1.09 7.07 14.09
C LEU A 63 -2.02 8.22 13.66
N THR A 64 -2.70 8.85 14.62
CA THR A 64 -3.63 9.96 14.32
C THR A 64 -2.92 11.18 13.73
N ASN A 65 -1.69 11.47 14.16
CA ASN A 65 -0.88 12.52 13.56
C ASN A 65 -0.53 12.22 12.10
N SER A 66 -0.13 10.99 11.77
CA SER A 66 0.14 10.59 10.38
C SER A 66 -1.10 10.71 9.50
N PHE A 67 -2.28 10.30 9.98
CA PHE A 67 -3.53 10.49 9.25
C PHE A 67 -3.87 11.96 9.02
N LYS A 68 -3.74 12.81 10.05
CA LYS A 68 -3.95 14.25 9.92
C LYS A 68 -3.03 14.85 8.86
N VAL A 69 -1.74 14.54 8.92
CA VAL A 69 -0.76 15.05 7.95
C VAL A 69 -1.11 14.57 6.54
N ALA A 70 -1.42 13.28 6.35
CA ALA A 70 -1.78 12.74 5.04
C ALA A 70 -3.03 13.41 4.45
N LEU A 71 -4.07 13.62 5.25
CA LEU A 71 -5.31 14.27 4.80
C LEU A 71 -5.11 15.75 4.50
N CYS A 72 -4.38 16.48 5.36
CA CYS A 72 -4.05 17.88 5.11
C CYS A 72 -3.25 18.04 3.81
N THR A 73 -2.19 17.24 3.64
CA THR A 73 -1.38 17.27 2.42
C THR A 73 -2.21 16.91 1.20
N CYS A 74 -3.03 15.85 1.25
CA CYS A 74 -3.91 15.49 0.15
C CYS A 74 -4.89 16.61 -0.22
N GLY A 75 -5.52 17.22 0.79
CA GLY A 75 -6.43 18.35 0.58
C GLY A 75 -5.74 19.56 -0.04
N ILE A 76 -4.57 19.97 0.47
CA ILE A 76 -3.79 21.07 -0.10
C ILE A 76 -3.35 20.76 -1.53
N SER A 77 -2.86 19.54 -1.78
CA SER A 77 -2.46 19.11 -3.12
C SER A 77 -3.63 19.13 -4.11
N LEU A 78 -4.84 18.78 -3.69
CA LEU A 78 -6.02 18.89 -4.55
C LEU A 78 -6.42 20.35 -4.78
N VAL A 79 -6.44 21.16 -3.72
CA VAL A 79 -6.80 22.57 -3.79
C VAL A 79 -5.85 23.35 -4.69
N LEU A 80 -4.56 22.99 -4.74
CA LEU A 80 -3.60 23.63 -5.63
C LEU A 80 -3.53 22.96 -7.01
N GLY A 81 -3.50 21.61 -7.03
CA GLY A 81 -3.32 20.82 -8.25
C GLY A 81 -4.51 20.87 -9.19
N VAL A 82 -5.75 20.90 -8.68
CA VAL A 82 -6.95 20.93 -9.52
C VAL A 82 -7.08 22.26 -10.27
N PRO A 83 -6.95 23.44 -9.64
CA PRO A 83 -6.93 24.71 -10.38
C PRO A 83 -5.78 24.80 -11.38
N LEU A 84 -4.58 24.36 -11.02
CA LEU A 84 -3.45 24.33 -11.94
C LEU A 84 -3.72 23.44 -13.16
N ALA A 85 -4.26 22.24 -12.96
CA ALA A 85 -4.64 21.33 -14.04
C ALA A 85 -5.73 21.93 -14.94
N TYR A 86 -6.69 22.64 -14.36
CA TYR A 86 -7.73 23.34 -15.12
C TYR A 86 -7.15 24.47 -15.97
N LEU A 87 -6.25 25.29 -15.41
CA LEU A 87 -5.57 26.34 -16.17
C LEU A 87 -4.73 25.76 -17.30
N TYR A 88 -4.02 24.65 -17.06
CA TYR A 88 -3.23 23.96 -18.08
C TYR A 88 -4.08 23.39 -19.23
N ASN A 89 -5.33 23.00 -18.94
CA ASN A 89 -6.27 22.54 -19.96
C ASN A 89 -6.89 23.69 -20.76
N MET A 90 -7.24 24.79 -20.08
CA MET A 90 -7.93 25.93 -20.68
C MET A 90 -6.99 26.85 -21.48
N TYR A 91 -5.73 26.95 -21.07
CA TYR A 91 -4.72 27.79 -21.72
C TYR A 91 -3.64 26.90 -22.32
N GLU A 92 -3.42 27.00 -23.64
CA GLU A 92 -2.19 26.51 -24.24
C GLU A 92 -1.02 27.32 -23.68
N ILE A 93 -0.30 26.74 -22.72
CA ILE A 93 0.98 27.29 -22.29
C ILE A 93 1.94 27.10 -23.47
N LYS A 94 2.04 28.12 -24.32
CA LYS A 94 3.11 28.21 -25.31
C LYS A 94 4.42 28.31 -24.54
N GLY A 95 5.20 27.23 -24.60
CA GLY A 95 6.60 27.24 -24.22
C GLY A 95 7.41 28.18 -25.10
#